data_AF-A0A528IP08-F1
#
_entry.id   AF-A0A528IP08-F1
#
_cell.length_a   1.000
_cell.length_b   1.000
_cell.length_c   1.000
_cell.angle_alpha   90.00
_cell.angle_beta   90.00
_cell.angle_gamma   90.00
#
_symmetry.space_group_name_H-M   'P 1'
#
loop_
_entity.id
_entity.type
_entity.pdbx_description
1 polymer ?
#
loop_
_entity_poly.entity_id
_entity_poly.type
_entity_poly.pdbx_seq_one_letter_code
_entity_poly.pdbx_strand_id
1 'polypeptide(L)'
;MFDTKFAIVLQDELPVWQKLNVTAFLTSGIVAQYSDIIGEPYRDRAGNIYNPLSIQPVIVLSADRPTLSAIHRRALERGVTTSLYV
;
A
#
# COMPACT_ATOMS: atom_id res chain seq x y z
N MET A 1 10.85 3.26 14.64
CA MET A 1 9.70 4.18 14.51
C MET A 1 9.84 4.85 13.15
N PHE A 2 8.76 4.94 12.37
CA PHE A 2 8.81 5.53 11.02
C PHE A 2 8.22 6.94 11.06
N ASP A 3 8.86 7.89 10.36
CA ASP A 3 8.34 9.25 10.21
C ASP A 3 7.17 9.32 9.22
N THR A 4 7.05 8.31 8.35
CA THR A 4 6.01 8.20 7.32
C THR A 4 4.94 7.17 7.69
N LYS A 5 3.84 7.16 6.93
CA LYS A 5 2.81 6.12 6.99
C LYS A 5 2.54 5.58 5.59
N PHE A 6 2.43 4.25 5.48
CA PHE A 6 1.94 3.57 4.29
C PHE A 6 0.44 3.28 4.48
N ALA A 7 -0.41 4.00 3.74
CA ALA A 7 -1.85 3.80 3.75
C ALA A 7 -2.39 3.43 2.35
N ILE A 8 -3.35 2.51 2.32
CA ILE A 8 -4.12 2.11 1.13
C ILE A 8 -5.58 2.40 1.42
N VAL A 9 -6.27 3.10 0.50
CA VAL A 9 -7.70 3.38 0.62
C VAL A 9 -8.41 2.82 -0.61
N LEU A 10 -9.35 1.90 -0.38
CA LEU A 10 -10.09 1.19 -1.42
C LEU A 10 -11.52 1.72 -1.53
N GLN A 11 -12.16 1.55 -2.69
CA GLN A 11 -13.57 1.88 -2.83
C GLN A 11 -14.44 0.83 -2.10
N ASP A 12 -15.40 1.31 -1.29
CA ASP A 12 -16.17 0.49 -0.35
C ASP A 12 -16.96 -0.65 -1.01
N GLU A 13 -17.51 -0.42 -2.19
CA GLU A 13 -18.41 -1.33 -2.91
C GLU A 13 -17.68 -2.35 -3.80
N LEU A 14 -16.34 -2.32 -3.84
CA LEU A 14 -15.59 -3.31 -4.59
C LEU A 14 -15.81 -4.71 -3.99
N PRO A 15 -16.13 -5.72 -4.81
CA PRO A 15 -16.04 -7.12 -4.41
C PRO A 15 -14.68 -7.43 -3.78
N VAL A 16 -14.67 -8.34 -2.81
CA VAL A 16 -13.46 -8.68 -2.04
C VAL A 16 -12.27 -9.03 -2.94
N TRP A 17 -12.49 -9.80 -4.01
CA TRP A 17 -11.42 -10.17 -4.93
C TRP A 17 -10.81 -8.95 -5.65
N GLN A 18 -11.61 -7.93 -5.97
CA GLN A 18 -11.12 -6.68 -6.56
C GLN A 18 -10.34 -5.87 -5.53
N LYS A 19 -10.80 -5.80 -4.27
CA LYS A 19 -10.06 -5.17 -3.18
C LYS A 19 -8.66 -5.78 -3.00
N LEU A 20 -8.58 -7.11 -3.03
CA LEU A 20 -7.30 -7.84 -2.93
C LEU A 20 -6.38 -7.51 -4.12
N ASN A 21 -6.93 -7.53 -5.34
CA ASN A 21 -6.17 -7.22 -6.55
C ASN A 21 -5.63 -5.78 -6.53
N VAL A 22 -6.51 -4.80 -6.28
CA VAL A 22 -6.13 -3.38 -6.20
C VAL A 22 -5.09 -3.15 -5.11
N THR A 23 -5.24 -3.77 -3.93
CA THR A 23 -4.24 -3.68 -2.85
C THR A 23 -2.87 -4.17 -3.30
N ALA A 24 -2.80 -5.30 -4.03
CA ALA A 24 -1.55 -5.84 -4.52
C ALA A 24 -0.87 -4.89 -5.53
N PHE A 25 -1.62 -4.33 -6.47
CA PHE A 25 -1.11 -3.37 -7.44
C PHE A 25 -0.67 -2.04 -6.81
N LEU A 26 -1.44 -1.50 -5.87
CA LEU A 26 -1.05 -0.27 -5.16
C LEU A 26 0.20 -0.50 -4.31
N THR A 27 0.35 -1.69 -3.73
CA THR A 27 1.53 -2.02 -2.93
C THR A 27 2.80 -2.06 -3.76
N SER A 28 2.75 -2.61 -4.98
CA SER A 28 3.93 -2.70 -5.84
C SER A 28 4.46 -1.33 -6.24
N GLY A 29 3.58 -0.36 -6.48
CA GLY A 29 3.98 1.02 -6.79
C GLY A 29 4.71 1.70 -5.63
N ILE A 30 4.25 1.51 -4.39
CA ILE A 30 4.92 2.05 -3.20
C ILE A 30 6.27 1.38 -2.96
N VAL A 31 6.38 0.06 -3.11
CA VAL A 31 7.65 -0.67 -2.99
C VAL A 31 8.65 -0.21 -4.06
N ALA A 32 8.18 0.05 -5.29
CA ALA A 32 9.03 0.58 -6.35
C ALA A 32 9.52 2.01 -6.07
N GLN A 33 8.67 2.84 -5.45
CA GLN A 33 8.99 4.23 -5.11
C GLN A 33 9.91 4.35 -3.90
N TYR A 34 9.74 3.48 -2.89
CA TYR A 34 10.45 3.49 -1.61
C TYR A 34 11.01 2.09 -1.33
N SER A 35 12.08 1.72 -2.03
CA SER A 35 12.67 0.38 -1.90
C SER A 35 13.33 0.12 -0.54
N ASP A 36 13.64 1.17 0.21
CA ASP A 36 14.22 1.16 1.56
C ASP A 36 13.25 0.61 2.62
N ILE A 37 11.95 0.48 2.31
CA ILE A 37 10.98 -0.16 3.21
C ILE A 37 11.08 -1.69 3.17
N ILE A 38 11.84 -2.30 2.27
CA ILE A 38 12.01 -3.75 2.19
C ILE A 38 13.14 -4.18 3.13
N GLY A 39 12.82 -5.11 4.04
CA GLY A 39 13.75 -5.59 5.05
C GLY A 39 14.61 -6.78 4.62
N GLU A 40 14.97 -7.60 5.59
CA GLU A 40 15.75 -8.82 5.37
C GLU A 40 14.89 -10.01 4.95
N PRO A 41 15.46 -10.99 4.21
CA PRO A 41 14.78 -12.23 3.88
C PRO A 41 14.31 -12.97 5.13
N TYR A 42 13.08 -13.48 5.07
CA TYR A 42 12.52 -14.28 6.16
C TYR A 42 13.15 -15.68 6.14
N ARG A 43 13.37 -16.25 7.32
CA ARG A 43 13.87 -17.62 7.49
C ARG A 43 12.96 -18.40 8.43
N ASP A 44 12.56 -19.59 8.02
CA ASP A 44 11.83 -20.50 8.91
C ASP A 44 12.78 -21.31 9.80
N ARG A 45 12.22 -22.18 10.65
CA ARG A 45 12.99 -23.07 11.54
C ARG A 45 13.83 -24.10 10.76
N ALA A 46 13.44 -24.47 9.54
CA ALA A 46 14.15 -25.44 8.71
C ALA A 46 15.29 -24.81 7.88
N GLY A 47 15.42 -23.47 7.91
CA GLY A 47 16.42 -22.73 7.15
C GLY A 47 15.99 -22.36 5.73
N ASN A 48 14.72 -22.54 5.36
CA ASN A 48 14.21 -22.07 4.08
C ASN A 48 14.18 -20.53 4.05
N ILE A 49 14.56 -19.95 2.91
CA ILE A 49 14.59 -18.50 2.70
C ILE A 49 13.36 -18.07 1.90
N TYR A 50 12.70 -17.00 2.35
CA TYR A 50 11.54 -16.38 1.70
C TYR A 50 11.84 -14.92 1.35
N ASN A 51 11.00 -14.33 0.51
CA ASN A 51 11.15 -12.93 0.11
C ASN A 51 11.21 -11.99 1.33
N PRO A 52 12.07 -10.97 1.29
CA PRO A 52 11.96 -9.86 2.23
C PRO A 52 10.63 -9.13 2.00
N LEU A 53 10.05 -8.62 3.08
CA LEU A 53 8.77 -7.91 3.07
C LEU A 53 8.95 -6.49 3.64
N SER A 54 7.89 -5.68 3.52
CA SER A 54 7.86 -4.35 4.10
C SER A 54 8.12 -4.39 5.61
N ILE A 55 9.08 -3.61 6.09
CA ILE A 55 9.30 -3.38 7.53
C ILE A 55 8.33 -2.33 8.09
N GLN A 56 7.69 -1.54 7.23
CA GLN A 56 6.73 -0.53 7.61
C GLN A 56 5.30 -1.11 7.61
N PRO A 57 4.50 -0.89 8.67
CA PRO A 57 3.10 -1.31 8.71
C PRO A 57 2.25 -0.63 7.63
N VAL A 58 1.34 -1.41 7.02
CA VAL A 58 0.38 -0.92 6.03
C VAL A 58 -0.99 -0.76 6.68
N ILE A 59 -1.57 0.43 6.58
CA ILE A 59 -2.94 0.71 7.04
C ILE A 59 -3.87 0.58 5.84
N VAL A 60 -4.83 -0.34 5.91
CA VAL A 60 -5.82 -0.55 4.85
C VAL A 60 -7.17 0.02 5.31
N LEU A 61 -7.70 0.95 4.53
CA LEU A 61 -8.97 1.63 4.75
C LEU A 61 -9.86 1.45 3.53
N SER A 62 -11.13 1.78 3.69
CA SER A 62 -12.06 1.89 2.58
C SER A 62 -12.91 3.14 2.71
N ALA A 63 -13.37 3.67 1.59
CA ALA A 63 -14.18 4.88 1.54
C ALA A 63 -15.11 4.93 0.31
N ASP A 64 -16.13 5.79 0.40
CA ASP A 64 -17.03 6.09 -0.70
C ASP A 64 -16.35 6.93 -1.79
N ARG A 65 -17.00 7.04 -2.96
CA ARG A 65 -16.43 7.76 -4.13
C ARG A 65 -16.14 9.25 -3.85
N PRO A 66 -17.04 10.01 -3.19
CA PRO A 66 -16.75 11.40 -2.80
C PRO A 66 -15.52 11.52 -1.89
N THR A 67 -15.37 10.65 -0.90
CA THR A 67 -14.22 10.66 0.02
C THR A 67 -12.93 10.29 -0.71
N LEU A 68 -12.94 9.27 -1.58
CA LEU A 68 -11.78 8.94 -2.42
C LEU A 68 -11.37 10.10 -3.32
N SER A 69 -12.33 10.81 -3.92
CA SER A 69 -12.06 12.00 -4.74
C SER A 69 -11.39 13.11 -3.92
N ALA A 70 -11.84 13.31 -2.67
CA ALA A 70 -11.24 14.28 -1.76
C ALA A 70 -9.82 13.86 -1.31
N ILE A 71 -9.59 12.58 -1.07
CA ILE A 71 -8.26 12.02 -0.74
C ILE A 71 -7.30 12.24 -1.92
N HIS A 72 -7.72 11.87 -3.13
CA HIS A 72 -6.93 12.06 -4.35
C HIS A 72 -6.55 13.53 -4.55
N ARG A 73 -7.53 14.45 -4.46
CA ARG A 73 -7.27 15.89 -4.57
C ARG A 73 -6.26 16.37 -3.53
N ARG A 74 -6.42 15.98 -2.26
CA ARG A 74 -5.49 16.38 -1.18
C ARG A 74 -4.07 15.82 -1.37
N ALA A 75 -3.93 14.62 -1.93
CA ALA A 75 -2.62 14.06 -2.24
C ALA A 75 -1.89 14.92 -3.29
N LEU A 76 -2.60 15.30 -4.37
CA LEU A 76 -2.08 16.19 -5.39
C LEU A 76 -1.75 17.59 -4.85
N GLU A 77 -2.65 18.20 -4.09
CA GLU A 77 -2.43 19.52 -3.45
C GLU A 77 -1.21 19.54 -2.53
N ARG A 78 -0.88 18.40 -1.91
CA ARG A 78 0.29 18.23 -1.04
C ARG A 78 1.55 17.78 -1.78
N GLY A 79 1.49 17.60 -3.09
CA GLY A 79 2.62 17.11 -3.89
C GLY A 79 3.05 15.68 -3.57
N VAL A 80 2.14 14.86 -3.02
CA VAL A 80 2.44 13.45 -2.71
C VAL A 80 2.21 12.62 -3.97
N THR A 81 3.28 12.06 -4.53
CA THR A 81 3.17 11.05 -5.59
C THR A 81 2.62 9.76 -5.01
N THR A 82 1.47 9.31 -5.51
CA THR A 82 0.74 8.12 -5.03
C THR A 82 0.64 7.05 -6.10
N SER A 83 0.57 5.79 -5.70
CA SER A 83 0.04 4.72 -6.56
C SER A 83 -1.48 4.90 -6.72
N LEU A 84 -1.99 4.74 -7.94
CA LEU A 84 -3.41 4.91 -8.27
C LEU A 84 -3.85 3.78 -9.21
N TYR A 85 -5.08 3.29 -9.03
CA TYR A 85 -5.71 2.28 -9.89
C TYR A 85 -6.96 2.89 -10.51
N VAL A 86 -7.03 2.91 -11.84
CA VAL A 86 -8.12 3.51 -12.65
C VAL A 86 -8.98 2.46 -13.33
#